data_AF-A0A831QVV0-F1
#
_entry.id   AF-A0A831QVV0-F1
#
_cell.length_a   1.000
_cell.length_b   1.000
_cell.length_c   1.000
_cell.angle_alpha   90.00
_cell.angle_beta   90.00
_cell.angle_gamma   90.00
#
_symmetry.space_group_name_H-M   'P 1'
#
loop_
_entity.id
_entity.type
_entity.pdbx_description
1 polymer ?
#
loop_
_entity_poly.entity_id
_entity_poly.type
_entity_poly.pdbx_seq_one_letter_code
_entity_poly.pdbx_strand_id
1 'polypeptide(L)' 'MNKTLNIVLIVLALALAAYNVTNIDFDNPFEGNSIVAFIGILAPLCAIVLLLIFRTSKKIQQKVNAK' A
#
# COMPACT_ATOMS: atom_id res chain seq x y z
N MET A 1 -6.71 8.75 -13.41
CA MET A 1 -7.12 7.71 -12.45
C MET A 1 -8.62 7.78 -12.26
N ASN A 2 -9.30 6.92 -13.00
CA ASN A 2 -10.63 6.41 -12.67
C ASN A 2 -10.66 5.95 -11.20
N LYS A 3 -11.72 6.34 -10.47
CA LYS A 3 -11.91 5.96 -9.06
C LYS A 3 -11.83 4.44 -8.86
N THR A 4 -12.27 3.67 -9.85
CA THR A 4 -12.27 2.20 -9.88
C THR A 4 -10.87 1.62 -9.67
N LEU A 5 -9.85 2.06 -10.41
CA LEU A 5 -8.49 1.52 -10.28
C LEU A 5 -7.91 1.77 -8.88
N ASN A 6 -8.17 2.94 -8.31
CA ASN A 6 -7.69 3.23 -6.97
C ASN A 6 -8.35 2.36 -5.90
N ILE A 7 -9.63 2.00 -6.09
CA ILE A 7 -10.33 1.08 -5.18
C ILE A 7 -9.78 -0.33 -5.33
N VAL A 8 -9.60 -0.81 -6.57
CA VAL A 8 -9.02 -2.13 -6.85
C VAL A 8 -7.62 -2.27 -6.26
N LEU A 9 -6.75 -1.26 -6.43
CA LEU A 9 -5.39 -1.27 -5.88
C LEU A 9 -5.38 -1.29 -4.34
N ILE A 10 -6.30 -0.58 -3.69
CA ILE A 10 -6.43 -0.60 -2.22
C ILE A 10 -6.89 -1.98 -1.74
N VAL A 11 -7.87 -2.58 -2.41
CA VAL A 11 -8.38 -3.92 -2.07
C VAL A 11 -7.29 -4.97 -2.23
N LEU A 12 -6.52 -4.93 -3.32
CA LEU A 12 -5.38 -5.82 -3.53
C LEU A 12 -4.31 -5.64 -2.45
N ALA A 13 -3.96 -4.40 -2.10
CA ALA A 13 -2.99 -4.12 -1.05
C ALA A 13 -3.44 -4.67 0.32
N LEU A 14 -4.72 -4.54 0.65
CA LEU A 14 -5.31 -5.11 1.87
C LEU A 14 -5.26 -6.64 1.89
N ALA A 15 -5.62 -7.29 0.78
CA ALA A 15 -5.57 -8.75 0.68
C ALA A 15 -4.14 -9.28 0.82
N LEU A 16 -3.17 -8.61 0.19
CA LEU A 16 -1.76 -8.99 0.27
C LEU A 16 -1.20 -8.77 1.68
N ALA A 17 -1.56 -7.65 2.33
CA ALA A 17 -1.16 -7.39 3.72
C ALA A 17 -1.72 -8.45 4.67
N ALA A 18 -3.00 -8.82 4.53
CA ALA A 18 -3.65 -9.83 5.37
C ALA A 18 -2.98 -11.21 5.23
N TYR A 19 -2.64 -11.63 4.00
CA TYR A 19 -1.91 -12.88 3.75
C TYR A 19 -0.48 -12.87 4.33
N ASN A 20 0.19 -11.71 4.30
CA ASN A 20 1.53 -11.61 4.88
C ASN A 20 1.50 -11.59 6.42
N VAL A 21 0.47 -11.01 7.03
CA VAL A 21 0.29 -11.05 8.50
C VAL A 21 0.12 -12.48 9.02
N THR A 22 -0.58 -13.35 8.29
CA THR A 22 -0.74 -14.76 8.69
C THR A 22 0.55 -15.58 8.62
N ASN A 23 1.59 -15.08 7.95
CA ASN A 23 2.90 -15.73 7.84
C ASN A 23 3.95 -15.13 8.80
N ILE A 24 3.57 -14.21 9.69
CA ILE A 24 4.48 -13.67 10.70
C ILE A 24 4.69 -14.71 11.78
N ASP A 25 5.93 -15.18 11.90
CA ASP A 25 6.37 -15.98 13.04
C ASP A 25 6.84 -15.01 14.14
N PHE A 26 5.97 -14.75 15.12
CA PHE A 26 6.22 -13.78 16.19
C PHE A 26 7.28 -14.27 17.20
N ASP A 27 7.61 -15.56 17.17
CA ASP A 27 8.62 -16.17 18.05
C ASP A 27 10.05 -15.80 17.59
N ASN A 28 10.26 -15.75 16.26
CA ASN A 28 11.54 -15.38 15.65
C ASN A 28 11.36 -14.29 14.58
N PRO A 29 11.10 -13.02 14.98
CA PRO A 29 10.76 -11.94 14.06
C PRO A 29 11.89 -11.52 13.11
N PHE A 30 13.14 -11.91 13.40
CA PHE A 30 14.32 -11.54 12.62
C PHE A 30 15.01 -12.71 11.90
N GLU A 31 14.44 -13.92 11.96
CA GLU A 31 14.98 -15.08 11.25
C GLU A 31 14.05 -15.58 10.14
N GLY A 32 14.65 -16.03 9.04
CA GLY A 32 13.96 -16.72 7.95
C GLY A 32 12.74 -15.96 7.39
N ASN A 33 11.56 -16.57 7.52
CA ASN A 33 10.31 -16.11 6.92
C ASN A 33 9.77 -14.79 7.51
N SER A 34 10.22 -14.39 8.71
CA SER A 34 9.68 -13.21 9.38
C SER A 34 10.11 -11.91 8.71
N ILE A 35 11.33 -11.84 8.16
CA ILE A 35 11.77 -10.68 7.35
C ILE A 35 10.89 -10.51 6.11
N VAL A 36 10.53 -11.63 5.48
CA VAL A 36 9.65 -11.63 4.30
C VAL A 36 8.25 -11.14 4.68
N ALA A 37 7.73 -11.56 5.84
CA ALA A 37 6.42 -11.10 6.33
C ALA A 37 6.43 -9.59 6.66
N PHE A 38 7.52 -9.06 7.23
CA PHE A 38 7.71 -7.62 7.45
C PHE A 38 7.69 -6.83 6.14
N ILE A 39 8.45 -7.26 5.13
CA ILE A 39 8.46 -6.63 3.80
C ILE A 39 7.07 -6.75 3.15
N GLY A 40 6.40 -7.88 3.36
CA GLY A 40 5.04 -8.14 2.88
C GLY A 40 3.97 -7.22 3.45
N ILE A 41 4.18 -6.65 4.64
CA ILE A 41 3.34 -5.58 5.21
C ILE A 41 3.80 -4.20 4.74
N LEU A 42 5.12 -3.97 4.68
CA LEU A 42 5.69 -2.67 4.32
C LEU A 42 5.40 -2.29 2.86
N ALA A 43 5.41 -3.26 1.95
CA ALA A 43 5.13 -3.06 0.53
C ALA A 43 3.72 -2.48 0.26
N PRO A 44 2.61 -3.08 0.73
CA PRO A 44 1.27 -2.53 0.53
C PRO A 44 1.08 -1.19 1.25
N LEU A 45 1.71 -0.97 2.42
CA LEU A 45 1.71 0.33 3.07
C LEU A 45 2.37 1.41 2.20
N CYS A 46 3.51 1.10 1.60
CA CYS A 46 4.23 2.02 0.72
C CYS A 46 3.40 2.35 -0.55
N ALA A 47 2.73 1.34 -1.12
CA ALA A 47 1.83 1.54 -2.25
C ALA A 47 0.66 2.48 -1.92
N ILE A 48 0.06 2.36 -0.73
CA ILE A 48 -1.02 3.26 -0.27
C ILE A 48 -0.49 4.71 -0.19
N VAL A 49 0.70 4.92 0.38
CA VAL A 49 1.31 6.25 0.49
C VAL A 49 1.54 6.87 -0.89
N LEU A 50 2.09 6.13 -1.85
CA LEU A 50 2.30 6.60 -3.22
C LEU A 50 0.98 7.00 -3.89
N LEU A 51 -0.09 6.21 -3.70
CA LEU A 51 -1.43 6.55 -4.22
C LEU A 51 -2.00 7.82 -3.59
N LEU A 52 -1.80 8.04 -2.29
CA LEU A 52 -2.21 9.26 -1.61
C LEU A 52 -1.46 10.49 -2.15
N ILE A 53 -0.14 10.38 -2.31
CA ILE A 53 0.68 11.44 -2.91
C ILE A 53 0.20 11.75 -4.32
N PHE A 54 -0.03 10.73 -5.15
CA PHE A 54 -0.52 10.91 -6.50
C PHE A 54 -1.89 11.61 -6.55
N ARG A 55 -2.81 11.24 -5.66
CA ARG A 55 -4.12 11.91 -5.53
C ARG A 55 -3.98 13.38 -5.13
N THR A 56 -3.09 13.67 -4.19
CA THR A 56 -2.80 15.05 -3.77
C THR A 56 -2.21 15.86 -4.92
N SER A 57 -1.24 15.30 -5.66
CA SER A 57 -0.67 15.91 -6.85
C SER A 57 -1.73 16.24 -7.91
N LYS A 58 -2.66 15.31 -8.19
CA LYS A 58 -3.78 15.59 -9.10
C LYS A 58 -4.73 16.67 -8.60
N LYS A 59 -5.03 16.71 -7.31
CA LYS A 59 -5.84 17.80 -6.72
C LYS A 59 -5.16 19.15 -6.88
N ILE A 60 -3.84 19.21 -6.70
CA ILE A 60 -3.06 20.43 -6.90
C ILE A 60 -3.10 20.85 -8.37
N GLN A 61 -2.86 19.92 -9.31
CA GLN A 61 -2.96 20.20 -10.75
C GLN A 61 -4.33 20.75 -11.14
N GLN A 62 -5.43 20.19 -10.60
CA GLN A 62 -6.78 20.71 -10.87
C GLN A 62 -6.99 22.12 -10.35
N LYS A 63 -6.44 22.45 -9.17
CA LYS A 63 -6.52 23.81 -8.62
C LYS A 63 -5.67 24.81 -9.42
N VAL A 64 -4.50 24.39 -9.89
CA VAL A 64 -3.60 25.23 -10.70
C VAL A 64 -4.19 25.49 -12.08
N ASN A 65 -4.82 24.49 -12.71
CA ASN A 65 -5.38 24.60 -14.06
C ASN A 65 -6.79 25.21 -14.11
N ALA A 66 -7.44 25.42 -12.95
CA ALA A 66 -8.72 26.10 -12.84
C ALA A 66 -8.57 27.63 -12.61
N LYS A 67 -7.33 28.12 -12.61
CA LYS A 67 -6.98 29.55 -12.60
C LYS A 67 -6.48 29.93 -13.99
#